data_AF-A0A0J9DZX7-F1
#
_entry.id   AF-A0A0J9DZX7-F1
#
_cell.length_a   1.000
_cell.length_b   1.000
_cell.length_c   1.000
_cell.angle_alpha   90.00
_cell.angle_beta   90.00
_cell.angle_gamma   90.00
#
_symmetry.space_group_name_H-M   'P 1'
#
loop_
_entity.id
_entity.type
_entity.pdbx_description
1 polymer ?
#
loop_
_entity_poly.entity_id
_entity_poly.type
_entity_poly.pdbx_seq_one_letter_code
_entity_poly.pdbx_strand_id
1 'polypeptide(L)'
;MSSGAVGAGMGALGLKKRPTPLPKLQACAALGQSQLVATYQEAFARKGILTAQVLLTHEDLKDHDRHLNARNTLATLMAEGIVPIVNENDAVSYTELKFGDNDALSALVASLLPVDLLIILTTADGVIKDFGTPQAQRLSVIEKIDRQIEALARGTQSITATGGMTTKIQAAKIATRSGIPTLIGSGRKKGILKKMLAGADEGTLILPSAAKLRGRKRWIAFFHHPDGQLVVDDGAKAALRKNGKSLLAKGVVRIEGEFQNGDIASICDADGTEFGRGMVSFDATEFREQRLQKDVLVHRNNLVIL
;
A
#
# COMPACT_ATOMS: atom_id res chain seq x y z
N MET A 1 8.89 -4.20 -8.29
CA MET A 1 9.50 -3.92 -6.97
C MET A 1 10.33 -5.11 -6.53
N SER A 2 11.39 -4.88 -5.75
CA SER A 2 12.18 -5.96 -5.14
C SER A 2 12.40 -5.68 -3.67
N SER A 3 12.47 -6.74 -2.87
CA SER A 3 12.99 -6.70 -1.50
C SER A 3 14.40 -7.31 -1.45
N GLY A 4 14.98 -7.42 -0.26
CA GLY A 4 16.19 -8.22 -0.02
C GLY A 4 17.47 -7.44 0.18
N ALA A 5 17.45 -6.10 0.12
CA ALA A 5 18.62 -5.25 0.35
C ALA A 5 19.28 -5.53 1.72
N VAL A 6 18.50 -5.54 2.81
CA VAL A 6 19.02 -5.89 4.15
C VAL A 6 19.66 -7.29 4.16
N GLY A 7 19.05 -8.28 3.50
CA GLY A 7 19.55 -9.65 3.44
C GLY A 7 20.88 -9.77 2.69
N ALA A 8 20.99 -9.08 1.54
CA ALA A 8 22.24 -9.00 0.78
C ALA A 8 23.36 -8.35 1.62
N GLY A 9 23.06 -7.24 2.29
CA GLY A 9 24.02 -6.56 3.16
C GLY A 9 24.44 -7.39 4.37
N MET A 10 23.50 -8.12 4.98
CA MET A 10 23.82 -9.09 6.03
C MET A 10 24.79 -10.16 5.54
N GLY A 11 24.57 -10.71 4.35
CA GLY A 11 25.46 -11.68 3.71
C GLY A 11 26.86 -11.12 3.52
N ALA A 12 26.97 -9.90 2.98
CA ALA A 12 28.27 -9.23 2.79
C ALA A 12 28.99 -8.87 4.11
N LEU A 13 28.24 -8.58 5.18
CA LEU A 13 28.81 -8.33 6.51
C LEU A 13 29.05 -9.61 7.33
N GLY A 14 28.75 -10.79 6.79
CA GLY A 14 28.89 -12.06 7.51
C GLY A 14 27.94 -12.21 8.71
N LEU A 15 26.83 -11.47 8.73
CA LEU A 15 25.88 -11.48 9.85
C LEU A 15 24.97 -12.71 9.79
N LYS A 16 25.05 -13.56 10.82
CA LYS A 16 24.21 -14.76 10.94
C LYS A 16 22.79 -14.49 11.43
N LYS A 17 22.56 -13.34 12.08
CA LYS A 17 21.27 -12.93 12.63
C LYS A 17 20.94 -11.52 12.15
N ARG A 18 19.64 -11.26 11.93
CA ARG A 18 19.16 -9.92 11.57
C ARG A 18 19.47 -8.96 12.71
N PRO A 19 20.15 -7.83 12.45
CA PRO A 19 20.46 -6.86 13.50
C PRO A 19 19.16 -6.20 13.99
N THR A 20 19.11 -5.90 15.28
CA THR A 20 18.01 -5.15 15.92
C THR A 20 18.18 -3.64 15.87
N PRO A 21 19.39 -3.04 16.03
CA PRO A 21 19.51 -1.59 15.99
C PRO A 21 19.21 -1.04 14.59
N LEU A 22 18.32 -0.03 14.52
CA LEU A 22 17.95 0.62 13.26
C LEU A 22 19.16 1.09 12.44
N PRO A 23 20.18 1.76 13.02
CA PRO A 23 21.36 2.18 12.24
C PRO A 23 22.09 1.00 11.58
N LYS A 24 22.12 -0.16 12.25
CA LYS A 24 22.77 -1.36 11.70
C LYS A 24 21.94 -1.98 10.58
N LEU A 25 20.61 -1.95 10.68
CA LEU A 25 19.72 -2.36 9.59
C LEU A 25 19.85 -1.44 8.37
N GLN A 26 19.86 -0.12 8.58
CA GLN A 26 20.05 0.87 7.52
C GLN A 26 21.40 0.69 6.82
N ALA A 27 22.47 0.43 7.57
CA ALA A 27 23.79 0.11 7.01
C ALA A 27 23.77 -1.19 6.18
N CYS A 28 23.07 -2.23 6.63
CA CYS A 28 22.89 -3.45 5.83
C CYS A 28 22.09 -3.15 4.55
N ALA A 29 21.03 -2.36 4.65
CA ALA A 29 20.22 -2.01 3.49
C ALA A 29 21.02 -1.22 2.46
N ALA A 30 21.75 -0.18 2.89
CA ALA A 30 22.61 0.62 2.02
C ALA A 30 23.64 -0.24 1.28
N LEU A 31 24.32 -1.14 2.01
CA LEU A 31 25.32 -2.04 1.43
C LEU A 31 24.70 -3.04 0.46
N GLY A 32 23.59 -3.67 0.82
CA GLY A 32 22.98 -4.70 -0.01
C GLY A 32 22.12 -4.17 -1.14
N GLN A 33 21.68 -2.91 -1.09
CA GLN A 33 20.91 -2.29 -2.16
C GLN A 33 21.72 -2.17 -3.44
N SER A 34 23.02 -1.83 -3.36
CA SER A 34 23.90 -1.79 -4.53
C SER A 34 24.08 -3.17 -5.16
N GLN A 35 24.23 -4.22 -4.34
CA GLN A 35 24.35 -5.60 -4.79
C GLN A 35 23.06 -6.10 -5.45
N LEU A 36 21.91 -5.77 -4.87
CA LEU A 36 20.60 -6.11 -5.40
C LEU A 36 20.40 -5.52 -6.80
N VAL A 37 20.71 -4.23 -6.96
CA VAL A 37 20.60 -3.54 -8.26
C VAL A 37 21.58 -4.11 -9.27
N ALA A 38 22.84 -4.35 -8.88
CA ALA A 38 23.82 -4.98 -9.75
C ALA A 38 23.34 -6.35 -10.25
N THR A 39 22.74 -7.16 -9.38
CA THR A 39 22.21 -8.48 -9.74
C THR A 39 21.10 -8.38 -10.80
N TYR A 40 20.18 -7.43 -10.64
CA TYR A 40 19.14 -7.18 -11.65
C TYR A 40 19.74 -6.66 -12.96
N GLN A 41 20.65 -5.70 -12.89
CA GLN A 41 21.34 -5.14 -14.05
C GLN A 41 22.03 -6.24 -14.86
N GLU A 42 22.80 -7.12 -14.21
CA GLU A 42 23.46 -8.24 -14.87
C GLU A 42 22.46 -9.22 -15.51
N ALA A 43 21.36 -9.54 -14.82
CA ALA A 43 20.35 -10.46 -15.33
C ALA A 43 19.62 -9.90 -16.57
N PHE A 44 19.25 -8.61 -16.54
CA PHE A 44 18.56 -7.94 -17.64
C PHE A 44 19.50 -7.58 -18.80
N ALA A 45 20.77 -7.26 -18.54
CA ALA A 45 21.77 -6.96 -19.56
C ALA A 45 21.99 -8.15 -20.52
N ARG A 46 21.88 -9.40 -20.03
CA ARG A 46 21.92 -10.62 -20.87
C ARG A 46 20.80 -10.69 -21.91
N LYS A 47 19.77 -9.85 -21.78
CA LYS A 47 18.64 -9.72 -22.71
C LYS A 47 18.62 -8.36 -23.43
N GLY A 48 19.67 -7.54 -23.27
CA GLY A 48 19.76 -6.21 -23.87
C GLY A 48 18.77 -5.21 -23.27
N ILE A 49 18.27 -5.47 -22.06
CA ILE A 49 17.28 -4.61 -21.40
C ILE A 49 18.00 -3.73 -20.38
N LEU A 50 17.82 -2.41 -20.51
CA LEU A 50 18.31 -1.45 -19.53
C LEU A 50 17.42 -1.45 -18.29
N THR A 51 18.03 -1.21 -17.14
CA THR A 51 17.31 -1.06 -15.87
C THR A 51 17.72 0.23 -15.18
N ALA A 52 16.81 0.83 -14.42
CA ALA A 52 17.08 2.02 -13.62
C ALA A 52 16.66 1.81 -12.18
N GLN A 53 17.51 2.17 -11.23
CA GLN A 53 17.17 2.12 -9.82
C GLN A 53 16.27 3.30 -9.45
N VAL A 54 15.22 3.03 -8.70
CA VAL A 54 14.39 4.07 -8.07
C VAL A 54 14.18 3.70 -6.61
N LEU A 55 14.54 4.61 -5.71
CA LEU A 55 14.33 4.46 -4.28
C LEU A 55 13.25 5.44 -3.83
N LEU A 56 12.24 4.95 -3.13
CA LEU A 56 11.12 5.75 -2.65
C LEU A 56 10.88 5.47 -1.16
N THR A 57 10.40 6.45 -0.43
CA THR A 57 9.83 6.24 0.91
C THR A 57 8.32 6.43 0.87
N HIS A 58 7.63 5.99 1.93
CA HIS A 58 6.22 6.32 2.11
C HIS A 58 5.97 7.84 2.17
N GLU A 59 6.90 8.61 2.73
CA GLU A 59 6.82 10.08 2.79
C GLU A 59 6.90 10.73 1.40
N ASP A 60 7.72 10.18 0.50
CA ASP A 60 7.81 10.68 -0.87
C ASP A 60 6.51 10.47 -1.66
N LEU A 61 5.70 9.49 -1.26
CA LEU A 61 4.41 9.21 -1.89
C LEU A 61 3.24 9.97 -1.25
N LYS A 62 3.39 10.42 0.00
CA LYS A 62 2.44 11.31 0.68
C LYS A 62 2.47 12.72 0.08
N ASP A 63 3.66 13.24 -0.16
CA ASP A 63 3.84 14.59 -0.64
C ASP A 63 3.36 14.74 -2.11
N HIS A 64 2.51 15.75 -2.36
CA HIS A 64 1.87 15.98 -3.66
C HIS A 64 2.85 16.34 -4.79
N ASP A 65 4.00 16.91 -4.49
CA ASP A 65 4.96 17.26 -5.53
C ASP A 65 5.95 16.10 -5.75
N ARG A 66 6.40 15.47 -4.66
CA ARG A 66 7.29 14.30 -4.73
C ARG A 66 6.64 13.10 -5.40
N HIS A 67 5.37 12.80 -5.11
CA HIS A 67 4.70 11.66 -5.76
C HIS A 67 4.49 11.90 -7.27
N LEU A 68 4.26 13.17 -7.69
CA LEU A 68 4.14 13.53 -9.10
C LEU A 68 5.49 13.41 -9.82
N ASN A 69 6.57 13.84 -9.17
CA ASN A 69 7.93 13.67 -9.67
C ASN A 69 8.32 12.19 -9.81
N ALA A 70 7.98 11.36 -8.82
CA ALA A 70 8.18 9.91 -8.87
C ALA A 70 7.40 9.29 -10.03
N ARG A 71 6.12 9.66 -10.21
CA ARG A 71 5.28 9.22 -11.33
C ARG A 71 5.90 9.60 -12.67
N ASN A 72 6.31 10.85 -12.85
CA ASN A 72 6.87 11.33 -14.11
C ASN A 72 8.16 10.59 -14.45
N THR A 73 9.06 10.44 -13.47
CA THR A 73 10.32 9.68 -13.64
C THR A 73 10.05 8.24 -14.08
N LEU A 74 9.16 7.53 -13.37
CA LEU A 74 8.81 6.15 -13.69
C LEU A 74 8.14 6.01 -15.06
N ALA A 75 7.24 6.93 -15.42
CA ALA A 75 6.59 6.94 -16.71
C ALA A 75 7.58 7.17 -17.87
N THR A 76 8.51 8.11 -17.71
CA THR A 76 9.57 8.38 -18.70
C THR A 76 10.48 7.18 -18.87
N LEU A 77 10.94 6.55 -17.78
CA LEU A 77 11.77 5.34 -17.85
C LEU A 77 11.08 4.22 -18.66
N MET A 78 9.80 3.97 -18.40
CA MET A 78 9.03 2.95 -19.13
C MET A 78 8.82 3.33 -20.61
N ALA A 79 8.62 4.62 -20.92
CA ALA A 79 8.47 5.10 -22.29
C ALA A 79 9.76 4.93 -23.11
N GLU A 80 10.93 5.05 -22.46
CA GLU A 80 12.26 4.79 -23.04
C GLU A 80 12.62 3.28 -23.08
N GLY A 81 11.69 2.39 -22.72
CA GLY A 81 11.94 0.94 -22.70
C GLY A 81 12.86 0.47 -21.56
N ILE A 82 13.11 1.32 -20.56
CA ILE A 82 13.94 1.01 -19.40
C ILE A 82 13.06 0.39 -18.31
N VAL A 83 13.50 -0.71 -17.70
CA VAL A 83 12.76 -1.38 -16.61
C VAL A 83 13.12 -0.75 -15.26
N PRO A 84 12.18 -0.09 -14.56
CA PRO A 84 12.47 0.48 -13.25
C PRO A 84 12.53 -0.62 -12.17
N ILE A 85 13.65 -0.66 -11.43
CA ILE A 85 13.83 -1.49 -10.24
C ILE A 85 13.56 -0.62 -9.02
N VAL A 86 12.31 -0.64 -8.57
CA VAL A 86 11.84 0.15 -7.43
C VAL A 86 12.00 -0.64 -6.12
N ASN A 87 12.58 -0.01 -5.09
CA ASN A 87 12.62 -0.51 -3.72
C ASN A 87 12.39 0.65 -2.72
N GLU A 88 12.08 0.32 -1.48
CA GLU A 88 12.05 1.31 -0.40
C GLU A 88 13.46 1.85 -0.11
N ASN A 89 13.55 3.16 0.20
CA ASN A 89 14.81 3.79 0.61
C ASN A 89 15.13 3.51 2.09
N ASP A 90 15.35 2.23 2.38
CA ASP A 90 15.61 1.69 3.71
C ASP A 90 16.79 2.36 4.44
N ALA A 91 17.74 2.95 3.71
CA ALA A 91 18.92 3.60 4.29
C ALA A 91 18.60 4.92 5.01
N VAL A 92 17.50 5.58 4.64
CA VAL A 92 17.08 6.89 5.18
C VAL A 92 15.66 6.88 5.74
N SER A 93 14.94 5.75 5.63
CA SER A 93 13.62 5.57 6.22
C SER A 93 13.71 5.50 7.75
N TYR A 94 12.88 6.30 8.43
CA TYR A 94 12.81 6.37 9.91
C TYR A 94 11.80 5.36 10.48
N THR A 95 10.79 4.98 9.70
CA THR A 95 9.88 3.90 10.05
C THR A 95 10.67 2.61 10.21
N GLU A 96 10.42 1.87 11.30
CA GLU A 96 10.98 0.54 11.48
C GLU A 96 10.80 -0.25 10.19
N LEU A 97 11.89 -0.84 9.68
CA LEU A 97 11.91 -1.67 8.48
C LEU A 97 10.97 -2.87 8.66
N LYS A 98 9.68 -2.67 8.37
CA LYS A 98 8.64 -3.65 8.61
C LYS A 98 8.52 -4.51 7.37
N PHE A 99 8.37 -5.81 7.61
CA PHE A 99 8.10 -6.74 6.53
C PHE A 99 6.67 -6.52 6.03
N GLY A 100 6.52 -6.24 4.73
CA GLY A 100 5.24 -5.93 4.09
C GLY A 100 5.15 -4.52 3.51
N ASP A 101 6.12 -3.66 3.83
CA ASP A 101 6.17 -2.29 3.33
C ASP A 101 6.27 -2.25 1.79
N ASN A 102 7.02 -3.19 1.20
CA ASN A 102 7.08 -3.36 -0.25
C ASN A 102 5.76 -3.85 -0.89
N ASP A 103 4.88 -4.55 -0.16
CA ASP A 103 3.56 -4.91 -0.69
C ASP A 103 2.72 -3.63 -0.88
N ALA A 104 2.64 -2.80 0.17
CA ALA A 104 1.93 -1.52 0.13
C ALA A 104 2.54 -0.55 -0.89
N LEU A 105 3.86 -0.38 -0.85
CA LEU A 105 4.60 0.47 -1.78
C LEU A 105 4.37 0.03 -3.23
N SER A 106 4.33 -1.29 -3.51
CA SER A 106 4.05 -1.78 -4.87
C SER A 106 2.66 -1.41 -5.36
N ALA A 107 1.65 -1.46 -4.49
CA ALA A 107 0.29 -1.07 -4.81
C ALA A 107 0.15 0.45 -4.99
N LEU A 108 0.88 1.25 -4.20
CA LEU A 108 0.93 2.71 -4.37
C LEU A 108 1.60 3.09 -5.68
N VAL A 109 2.77 2.52 -5.98
CA VAL A 109 3.48 2.74 -7.25
C VAL A 109 2.60 2.31 -8.44
N ALA A 110 1.98 1.14 -8.39
CA ALA A 110 1.05 0.70 -9.42
C ALA A 110 -0.12 1.67 -9.58
N SER A 111 -0.63 2.22 -8.48
CA SER A 111 -1.72 3.20 -8.47
C SER A 111 -1.36 4.57 -9.07
N LEU A 112 -0.06 4.90 -9.16
CA LEU A 112 0.45 6.13 -9.80
C LEU A 112 0.63 5.99 -11.31
N LEU A 113 0.82 4.77 -11.79
CA LEU A 113 1.16 4.45 -13.17
C LEU A 113 -0.06 3.87 -13.91
N PRO A 114 -0.08 3.92 -15.26
CA PRO A 114 -1.09 3.22 -16.05
C PRO A 114 -0.77 1.72 -16.10
N VAL A 115 -0.97 1.02 -14.98
CA VAL A 115 -0.69 -0.42 -14.84
C VAL A 115 -1.97 -1.23 -15.07
N ASP A 116 -1.87 -2.25 -15.92
CA ASP A 116 -2.99 -3.15 -16.23
C ASP A 116 -3.14 -4.29 -15.22
N LEU A 117 -2.05 -4.66 -14.52
CA LEU A 117 -2.02 -5.79 -13.58
C LEU A 117 -0.91 -5.60 -12.55
N LEU A 118 -1.23 -5.78 -11.27
CA LEU A 118 -0.24 -5.93 -10.20
C LEU A 118 -0.03 -7.43 -9.91
N ILE A 119 1.21 -7.92 -9.96
CA ILE A 119 1.55 -9.30 -9.58
C ILE A 119 2.40 -9.29 -8.31
N ILE A 120 1.92 -9.95 -7.26
CA ILE A 120 2.61 -10.14 -5.99
C ILE A 120 3.10 -11.58 -5.91
N LEU A 121 4.41 -11.77 -6.09
CA LEU A 121 5.05 -13.07 -5.93
C LEU A 121 5.42 -13.31 -4.47
N THR A 122 4.99 -14.46 -3.94
CA THR A 122 5.17 -14.86 -2.53
C THR A 122 5.62 -16.31 -2.40
N THR A 123 5.77 -16.82 -1.19
CA THR A 123 6.03 -18.25 -0.93
C THR A 123 4.76 -19.09 -0.95
N ALA A 124 3.60 -18.49 -0.74
CA ALA A 124 2.29 -19.15 -0.81
C ALA A 124 1.81 -19.29 -2.27
N ASP A 125 1.00 -20.32 -2.53
CA ASP A 125 0.41 -20.52 -3.86
C ASP A 125 -0.70 -19.55 -4.23
N GLY A 126 -1.18 -18.75 -3.27
CA GLY A 126 -2.26 -17.77 -3.42
C GLY A 126 -2.90 -17.49 -2.07
N VAL A 127 -4.11 -16.93 -2.07
CA VAL A 127 -4.95 -16.79 -0.88
C VAL A 127 -5.58 -18.15 -0.56
N ILE A 128 -5.34 -18.64 0.65
CA ILE A 128 -5.75 -19.98 1.07
C ILE A 128 -6.90 -19.86 2.06
N LYS A 129 -8.02 -20.54 1.76
CA LYS A 129 -9.12 -20.77 2.68
C LYS A 129 -8.80 -21.96 3.59
N ASP A 130 -9.23 -21.92 4.85
CA ASP A 130 -9.06 -23.01 5.83
C ASP A 130 -7.58 -23.41 6.02
N PHE A 131 -6.68 -22.42 5.99
CA PHE A 131 -5.23 -22.62 6.11
C PHE A 131 -4.86 -23.40 7.38
N GLY A 132 -3.96 -24.37 7.24
CA GLY A 132 -3.54 -25.24 8.34
C GLY A 132 -4.48 -26.42 8.62
N THR A 133 -5.55 -26.58 7.83
CA THR A 133 -6.46 -27.74 7.91
C THR A 133 -6.30 -28.66 6.70
N PRO A 134 -6.75 -29.93 6.77
CA PRO A 134 -6.82 -30.82 5.62
C PRO A 134 -7.71 -30.30 4.48
N GLN A 135 -8.61 -29.36 4.76
CA GLN A 135 -9.53 -28.74 3.82
C GLN A 135 -8.94 -27.48 3.16
N ALA A 136 -7.66 -27.17 3.42
CA ALA A 136 -7.02 -25.97 2.90
C ALA A 136 -7.08 -25.91 1.36
N GLN A 137 -7.67 -24.82 0.83
CA GLN A 137 -7.87 -24.66 -0.60
C GLN A 137 -7.48 -23.25 -1.07
N ARG A 138 -6.71 -23.18 -2.16
CA ARG A 138 -6.42 -21.90 -2.83
C ARG A 138 -7.68 -21.37 -3.49
N LEU A 139 -7.98 -20.10 -3.28
CA LEU A 139 -9.01 -19.39 -4.02
C LEU A 139 -8.45 -18.99 -5.39
N SER A 140 -9.08 -19.41 -6.48
CA SER A 140 -8.63 -19.02 -7.84
C SER A 140 -8.94 -17.57 -8.14
N VAL A 141 -10.15 -17.10 -7.79
CA VAL A 141 -10.62 -15.74 -8.05
C VAL A 141 -11.29 -15.17 -6.79
N ILE A 142 -11.04 -13.88 -6.53
CA ILE A 142 -11.72 -13.08 -5.52
C ILE A 142 -12.33 -11.87 -6.24
N GLU A 143 -13.66 -11.82 -6.30
CA GLU A 143 -14.37 -10.70 -6.94
C GLU A 143 -14.32 -9.42 -6.09
N LYS A 144 -14.34 -9.58 -4.76
CA LYS A 144 -14.35 -8.48 -3.81
C LYS A 144 -13.61 -8.87 -2.53
N ILE A 145 -12.76 -7.97 -2.06
CA ILE A 145 -12.17 -8.07 -0.73
C ILE A 145 -13.20 -7.55 0.29
N ASP A 146 -13.79 -8.47 1.04
CA ASP A 146 -14.69 -8.19 2.15
C ASP A 146 -14.09 -8.63 3.49
N ARG A 147 -14.89 -8.53 4.56
CA ARG A 147 -14.46 -8.94 5.91
C ARG A 147 -14.09 -10.42 5.99
N GLN A 148 -14.70 -11.28 5.19
CA GLN A 148 -14.38 -12.72 5.19
C GLN A 148 -13.01 -12.94 4.56
N ILE A 149 -12.72 -12.33 3.41
CA ILE A 149 -11.39 -12.39 2.78
C ILE A 149 -10.31 -11.80 3.68
N GLU A 150 -10.60 -10.66 4.34
CA GLU A 150 -9.68 -10.06 5.30
C GLU A 150 -9.41 -10.98 6.51
N ALA A 151 -10.42 -11.72 6.97
CA ALA A 151 -10.27 -12.70 8.05
C ALA A 151 -9.41 -13.91 7.65
N LEU A 152 -9.55 -14.41 6.41
CA LEU A 152 -8.71 -15.50 5.89
C LEU A 152 -7.21 -15.15 5.95
N ALA A 153 -6.88 -13.88 5.67
CA ALA A 153 -5.50 -13.41 5.69
C ALA A 153 -4.85 -13.45 7.09
N ARG A 154 -5.67 -13.30 8.15
CA ARG A 154 -5.22 -13.28 9.56
C ARG A 154 -4.83 -14.66 10.09
N GLY A 155 -5.31 -15.75 9.49
CA GLY A 155 -5.01 -17.13 9.93
C GLY A 155 -3.58 -17.60 9.66
N THR A 156 -2.81 -16.85 8.87
CA THR A 156 -1.48 -17.24 8.38
C THR A 156 -0.30 -16.87 9.31
N GLN A 157 -0.54 -16.68 10.62
CA GLN A 157 0.47 -16.22 11.60
C GLN A 157 1.53 -17.29 11.95
N SER A 158 2.22 -17.85 10.97
CA SER A 158 3.48 -18.54 11.23
C SER A 158 4.50 -17.52 11.75
N ILE A 159 5.15 -17.84 12.88
CA ILE A 159 6.22 -17.05 13.51
C ILE A 159 7.38 -16.74 12.54
N THR A 160 7.53 -17.52 11.47
CA THR A 160 8.55 -17.32 10.43
C THR A 160 8.08 -16.52 9.22
N ALA A 161 6.78 -16.18 9.12
CA ALA A 161 6.20 -15.44 8.01
C ALA A 161 6.07 -13.94 8.35
N THR A 162 7.18 -13.23 8.29
CA THR A 162 7.20 -11.77 8.44
C THR A 162 6.75 -11.12 7.11
N GLY A 163 5.64 -10.36 7.11
CA GLY A 163 5.01 -9.81 5.88
C GLY A 163 4.01 -10.76 5.21
N GLY A 164 3.08 -11.32 5.99
CA GLY A 164 2.18 -12.42 5.62
C GLY A 164 1.08 -12.10 4.59
N MET A 165 0.04 -12.94 4.54
CA MET A 165 -1.07 -12.76 3.59
C MET A 165 -1.85 -11.46 3.83
N THR A 166 -1.90 -10.98 5.08
CA THR A 166 -2.58 -9.72 5.45
C THR A 166 -2.07 -8.53 4.65
N THR A 167 -0.75 -8.33 4.54
CA THR A 167 -0.17 -7.17 3.84
C THR A 167 -0.45 -7.24 2.34
N LYS A 168 -0.49 -8.44 1.76
CA LYS A 168 -0.80 -8.69 0.36
C LYS A 168 -2.25 -8.41 0.02
N ILE A 169 -3.17 -8.79 0.92
CA ILE A 169 -4.58 -8.43 0.81
C ILE A 169 -4.77 -6.91 0.94
N GLN A 170 -4.05 -6.23 1.83
CA GLN A 170 -4.12 -4.77 1.92
C GLN A 170 -3.57 -4.09 0.65
N ALA A 171 -2.44 -4.55 0.12
CA ALA A 171 -1.90 -4.08 -1.15
C ALA A 171 -2.88 -4.31 -2.31
N ALA A 172 -3.48 -5.50 -2.39
CA ALA A 172 -4.51 -5.81 -3.38
C ALA A 172 -5.75 -4.92 -3.22
N LYS A 173 -6.14 -4.57 -1.98
CA LYS A 173 -7.25 -3.63 -1.73
C LYS A 173 -6.94 -2.24 -2.26
N ILE A 174 -5.72 -1.75 -2.09
CA ILE A 174 -5.27 -0.47 -2.68
C ILE A 174 -5.35 -0.55 -4.21
N ALA A 175 -4.71 -1.55 -4.81
CA ALA A 175 -4.64 -1.70 -6.27
C ALA A 175 -6.02 -1.89 -6.92
N THR A 176 -6.85 -2.79 -6.39
CA THR A 176 -8.19 -3.07 -6.93
C THR A 176 -9.13 -1.88 -6.80
N ARG A 177 -9.02 -1.10 -5.72
CA ARG A 177 -9.75 0.17 -5.58
C ARG A 177 -9.19 1.28 -6.47
N SER A 178 -7.94 1.17 -6.91
CA SER A 178 -7.40 1.99 -8.00
C SER A 178 -7.82 1.50 -9.39
N GLY A 179 -8.57 0.39 -9.47
CA GLY A 179 -9.04 -0.21 -10.72
C GLY A 179 -8.05 -1.17 -11.37
N ILE A 180 -7.04 -1.63 -10.63
CA ILE A 180 -5.96 -2.50 -11.10
C ILE A 180 -6.22 -3.92 -10.56
N PRO A 181 -6.48 -4.93 -11.41
CA PRO A 181 -6.53 -6.31 -10.96
C PRO A 181 -5.21 -6.69 -10.29
N THR A 182 -5.27 -7.55 -9.28
CA THR A 182 -4.08 -8.00 -8.55
C THR A 182 -4.01 -9.51 -8.50
N LEU A 183 -2.86 -10.08 -8.82
CA LEU A 183 -2.62 -11.52 -8.78
C LEU A 183 -1.59 -11.84 -7.70
N ILE A 184 -1.96 -12.68 -6.74
CA ILE A 184 -1.07 -13.15 -5.67
C ILE A 184 -0.71 -14.62 -5.92
N GLY A 185 0.57 -14.99 -6.01
CA GLY A 185 0.93 -16.40 -6.16
C GLY A 185 2.40 -16.72 -5.95
N SER A 186 2.76 -18.00 -6.09
CA SER A 186 4.07 -18.49 -5.69
C SER A 186 5.18 -18.10 -6.66
N GLY A 187 6.18 -17.36 -6.18
CA GLY A 187 7.39 -17.04 -6.93
C GLY A 187 8.35 -18.23 -7.10
N ARG A 188 8.09 -19.37 -6.44
CA ARG A 188 8.98 -20.55 -6.50
C ARG A 188 8.75 -21.43 -7.71
N LYS A 189 7.59 -21.30 -8.38
CA LYS A 189 7.23 -22.12 -9.54
C LYS A 189 7.96 -21.62 -10.79
N LYS A 190 8.66 -22.52 -11.48
CA LYS A 190 9.35 -22.19 -12.74
C LYS A 190 8.35 -21.72 -13.80
N GLY A 191 8.65 -20.58 -14.44
CA GLY A 191 7.83 -20.02 -15.51
C GLY A 191 6.50 -19.42 -15.04
N ILE A 192 6.33 -19.18 -13.74
CA ILE A 192 5.05 -18.74 -13.16
C ILE A 192 4.50 -17.47 -13.80
N LEU A 193 5.33 -16.46 -14.04
CA LEU A 193 4.90 -15.21 -14.69
C LEU A 193 4.29 -15.45 -16.07
N LYS A 194 4.91 -16.32 -16.88
CA LYS A 194 4.38 -16.67 -18.21
C LYS A 194 3.03 -17.36 -18.11
N LYS A 195 2.88 -18.29 -17.17
CA LYS A 195 1.62 -19.02 -16.94
C LYS A 195 0.50 -18.09 -16.48
N MET A 196 0.79 -17.23 -15.50
CA MET A 196 -0.14 -16.24 -14.97
C MET A 196 -0.61 -15.27 -16.07
N LEU A 197 0.32 -14.74 -16.88
CA LEU A 197 0.00 -13.84 -18.00
C LEU A 197 -0.75 -14.54 -19.14
N ALA A 198 -0.57 -15.86 -19.31
CA ALA A 198 -1.33 -16.66 -20.25
C ALA A 198 -2.74 -17.05 -19.75
N GLY A 199 -3.14 -16.61 -18.55
CA GLY A 199 -4.45 -16.91 -17.97
C GLY A 199 -4.59 -18.30 -17.37
N ALA A 200 -3.48 -19.01 -17.10
CA ALA A 200 -3.53 -20.27 -16.37
C ALA A 200 -4.03 -20.04 -14.93
N ASP A 201 -4.75 -21.01 -14.36
CA ASP A 201 -5.22 -20.96 -12.96
C ASP A 201 -4.05 -21.17 -11.98
N GLU A 202 -3.21 -20.15 -11.85
CA GLU A 202 -2.04 -20.08 -10.97
C GLU A 202 -2.13 -18.82 -10.11
N GLY A 203 -2.04 -18.95 -8.79
CA GLY A 203 -2.22 -17.81 -7.88
C GLY A 203 -3.68 -17.53 -7.55
N THR A 204 -3.96 -16.35 -7.03
CA THR A 204 -5.32 -15.85 -6.78
C THR A 204 -5.47 -14.54 -7.53
N LEU A 205 -6.38 -14.47 -8.48
CA LEU A 205 -6.75 -13.24 -9.17
C LEU A 205 -7.80 -12.48 -8.38
N ILE A 206 -7.50 -11.24 -8.03
CA ILE A 206 -8.43 -10.34 -7.35
C ILE A 206 -8.88 -9.29 -8.36
N LEU A 207 -10.19 -9.25 -8.60
CA LEU A 207 -10.79 -8.39 -9.61
C LEU A 207 -10.79 -6.92 -9.18
N PRO A 208 -10.71 -5.96 -10.12
CA PRO A 208 -10.80 -4.55 -9.80
C PRO A 208 -12.18 -4.23 -9.22
N SER A 209 -12.22 -3.32 -8.25
CA SER A 209 -13.47 -2.89 -7.63
C SER A 209 -14.34 -2.15 -8.64
N ALA A 210 -15.63 -2.49 -8.70
CA ALA A 210 -16.63 -1.75 -9.47
C ALA A 210 -16.68 -0.26 -9.07
N ALA A 211 -16.39 0.05 -7.80
CA ALA A 211 -16.33 1.39 -7.25
C ALA A 211 -14.89 1.94 -7.23
N LYS A 212 -14.20 1.94 -8.38
CA LYS A 212 -12.82 2.42 -8.48
C LYS A 212 -12.69 3.91 -8.17
N LEU A 213 -11.67 4.26 -7.39
CA LEU A 213 -11.31 5.63 -7.06
C LEU A 213 -10.51 6.27 -8.20
N ARG A 214 -10.85 7.51 -8.54
CA ARG A 214 -10.19 8.31 -9.57
C ARG A 214 -9.49 9.52 -8.96
N GLY A 215 -8.36 9.89 -9.56
CA GLY A 215 -7.63 11.13 -9.27
C GLY A 215 -7.45 11.40 -7.78
N ARG A 216 -7.88 12.58 -7.33
CA ARG A 216 -7.70 13.07 -5.95
C ARG A 216 -8.27 12.15 -4.87
N LYS A 217 -9.37 11.43 -5.12
CA LYS A 217 -9.94 10.49 -4.14
C LYS A 217 -9.02 9.30 -3.90
N ARG A 218 -8.32 8.83 -4.93
CA ARG A 218 -7.33 7.75 -4.78
C ARG A 218 -6.16 8.20 -3.91
N TRP A 219 -5.71 9.44 -4.11
CA TRP A 219 -4.65 10.06 -3.32
C TRP A 219 -5.04 10.16 -1.84
N ILE A 220 -6.21 10.71 -1.53
CA ILE A 220 -6.76 10.81 -0.16
C ILE A 220 -6.89 9.44 0.52
N ALA A 221 -7.29 8.41 -0.23
CA ALA A 221 -7.56 7.10 0.35
C ALA A 221 -6.30 6.33 0.73
N PHE A 222 -5.23 6.42 -0.05
CA PHE A 222 -4.12 5.46 0.03
C PHE A 222 -2.75 6.09 0.23
N PHE A 223 -2.54 7.33 -0.20
CA PHE A 223 -1.22 7.94 -0.21
C PHE A 223 -0.89 8.64 1.10
N HIS A 224 -1.89 8.95 1.94
CA HIS A 224 -1.70 9.56 3.26
C HIS A 224 -1.87 8.58 4.41
N HIS A 225 -0.99 8.70 5.39
CA HIS A 225 -1.31 8.28 6.75
C HIS A 225 -2.12 9.40 7.37
N PRO A 226 -3.27 9.10 7.99
CA PRO A 226 -4.06 10.13 8.63
C PRO A 226 -3.30 10.83 9.76
N ASP A 227 -3.27 12.16 9.71
CA ASP A 227 -2.60 13.03 10.69
C ASP A 227 -3.45 13.22 11.97
N GLY A 228 -4.74 12.88 11.88
CA GLY A 228 -5.64 12.80 13.01
C GLY A 228 -6.91 12.02 12.70
N GLN A 229 -7.86 12.07 13.64
CA GLN A 229 -9.15 11.40 13.52
C GLN A 229 -10.30 12.35 13.81
N LEU A 230 -11.35 12.26 13.00
CA LEU A 230 -12.65 12.87 13.21
C LEU A 230 -13.62 11.77 13.60
N VAL A 231 -14.07 11.77 14.86
CA VAL A 231 -15.08 10.83 15.33
C VAL A 231 -16.45 11.44 15.11
N VAL A 232 -17.29 10.75 14.37
CA VAL A 232 -18.60 11.27 13.93
C VAL A 232 -19.76 10.51 14.55
N ASP A 233 -20.90 11.19 14.66
CA ASP A 233 -22.14 10.57 15.11
C ASP A 233 -22.75 9.63 14.03
N ASP A 234 -23.75 8.84 14.41
CA ASP A 234 -24.41 7.90 13.50
C ASP A 234 -25.16 8.57 12.34
N GLY A 235 -25.65 9.79 12.55
CA GLY A 235 -26.33 10.58 11.52
C GLY A 235 -25.36 11.01 10.42
N ALA A 236 -24.18 11.50 10.81
CA ALA A 236 -23.08 11.82 9.94
C ALA A 236 -22.53 10.58 9.23
N LYS A 237 -22.30 9.49 9.96
CA LYS A 237 -21.89 8.19 9.38
C LYS A 237 -22.86 7.72 8.30
N ALA A 238 -24.17 7.77 8.57
CA ALA A 238 -25.19 7.41 7.59
C ALA A 238 -25.21 8.36 6.39
N ALA A 239 -25.11 9.68 6.61
CA ALA A 239 -25.07 10.67 5.55
C ALA A 239 -23.86 10.52 4.63
N LEU A 240 -22.69 10.21 5.20
CA LEU A 240 -21.45 9.98 4.46
C LEU A 240 -21.52 8.68 3.63
N ARG A 241 -21.93 7.56 4.25
CA ARG A 241 -21.97 6.26 3.58
C ARG A 241 -23.07 6.14 2.52
N LYS A 242 -24.28 6.64 2.81
CA LYS A 242 -25.45 6.44 1.94
C LYS A 242 -25.62 7.56 0.91
N ASN A 243 -25.33 8.81 1.29
CA ASN A 243 -25.70 9.98 0.48
C ASN A 243 -24.51 10.69 -0.16
N GLY A 244 -23.27 10.27 0.12
CA GLY A 244 -22.06 10.90 -0.42
C GLY A 244 -21.96 12.40 -0.12
N LYS A 245 -22.50 12.83 1.03
CA LYS A 245 -22.51 14.23 1.46
C LYS A 245 -21.16 14.63 2.05
N SER A 246 -20.96 15.94 2.22
CA SER A 246 -19.84 16.49 2.97
C SER A 246 -20.03 16.26 4.47
N LEU A 247 -18.94 16.19 5.24
CA LEU A 247 -18.98 16.15 6.70
C LEU A 247 -19.16 17.57 7.23
N LEU A 248 -20.20 17.76 8.04
CA LEU A 248 -20.52 19.03 8.69
C LEU A 248 -20.00 19.03 10.14
N ALA A 249 -19.69 20.22 10.68
CA ALA A 249 -19.17 20.39 12.04
C ALA A 249 -20.07 19.75 13.09
N LYS A 250 -21.40 19.93 12.97
CA LYS A 250 -22.40 19.34 13.87
C LYS A 250 -22.37 17.81 13.96
N GLY A 251 -21.80 17.15 12.96
CA GLY A 251 -21.70 15.70 12.89
C GLY A 251 -20.42 15.14 13.50
N VAL A 252 -19.48 16.00 13.89
CA VAL A 252 -18.22 15.62 14.54
C VAL A 252 -18.41 15.69 16.05
N VAL A 253 -18.27 14.56 16.72
CA VAL A 253 -18.41 14.41 18.17
C VAL A 253 -17.12 14.82 18.88
N ARG A 254 -15.98 14.40 18.34
CA ARG A 254 -14.65 14.77 18.84
C ARG A 254 -13.61 14.63 17.75
N ILE A 255 -12.46 15.25 17.98
CA ILE A 255 -11.27 15.09 17.16
C ILE A 255 -10.11 14.54 17.99
N GLU A 256 -9.22 13.78 17.36
CA GLU A 256 -8.03 13.22 17.98
C GLU A 256 -6.81 13.51 17.08
N GLY A 257 -5.64 13.75 17.68
CA GLY A 257 -4.42 14.15 16.95
C GLY A 257 -4.30 15.65 16.71
N GLU A 258 -3.14 16.06 16.16
CA GLU A 258 -2.85 17.42 15.73
C GLU A 258 -2.79 17.44 14.20
N PHE A 259 -3.61 18.27 13.57
CA PHE A 259 -3.66 18.42 12.12
C PHE A 259 -4.00 19.85 11.76
N GLN A 260 -3.60 20.24 10.56
CA GLN A 260 -3.81 21.56 9.96
C GLN A 260 -4.76 21.47 8.77
N ASN A 261 -5.28 22.62 8.36
CA ASN A 261 -6.05 22.76 7.14
C ASN A 261 -5.25 22.24 5.93
N GLY A 262 -5.82 21.26 5.22
CA GLY A 262 -5.18 20.58 4.10
C GLY A 262 -4.69 19.17 4.44
N ASP A 263 -4.58 18.83 5.73
CA ASP A 263 -4.16 17.49 6.16
C ASP A 263 -5.27 16.45 5.97
N ILE A 264 -4.89 15.17 5.96
CA ILE A 264 -5.84 14.06 5.84
C ILE A 264 -6.16 13.52 7.23
N ALA A 265 -7.44 13.47 7.58
CA ALA A 265 -7.91 12.84 8.81
C ALA A 265 -8.73 11.57 8.53
N SER A 266 -8.62 10.58 9.41
CA SER A 266 -9.50 9.42 9.47
C SER A 266 -10.88 9.88 9.88
N ILE A 267 -11.91 9.28 9.29
CA ILE A 267 -13.29 9.46 9.71
C ILE A 267 -13.73 8.16 10.37
N CYS A 268 -13.92 8.24 11.68
CA CYS A 268 -14.22 7.12 12.55
C CYS A 268 -15.65 7.21 13.06
N ASP A 269 -16.29 6.07 13.27
CA ASP A 269 -17.55 6.04 14.02
C ASP A 269 -17.30 6.16 15.53
N ALA A 270 -18.39 6.20 16.31
CA ALA A 270 -18.31 6.33 17.77
C ALA A 270 -17.48 5.23 18.45
N ASP A 271 -17.41 4.04 17.83
CA ASP A 271 -16.63 2.89 18.31
C ASP A 271 -15.13 3.01 17.94
N GLY A 272 -14.73 4.08 17.26
CA GLY A 272 -13.35 4.28 16.79
C GLY A 272 -13.02 3.51 15.52
N THR A 273 -14.01 2.93 14.83
CA THR A 273 -13.78 2.20 13.59
C THR A 273 -13.67 3.18 12.42
N GLU A 274 -12.49 3.25 11.80
CA GLU A 274 -12.28 4.02 10.57
C GLU A 274 -13.16 3.46 9.44
N PHE A 275 -13.95 4.34 8.81
CA PHE A 275 -14.74 4.00 7.64
C PHE A 275 -14.57 4.96 6.47
N GLY A 276 -13.81 6.03 6.66
CA GLY A 276 -13.51 6.98 5.60
C GLY A 276 -12.27 7.78 5.92
N ARG A 277 -11.80 8.54 4.94
CA ARG A 277 -10.73 9.53 5.06
C ARG A 277 -11.15 10.79 4.35
N GLY A 278 -10.65 11.93 4.80
CA GLY A 278 -10.84 13.16 4.05
C GLY A 278 -9.89 14.27 4.42
N MET A 279 -9.77 15.21 3.49
CA MET A 279 -8.95 16.41 3.66
C MET A 279 -9.72 17.44 4.48
N VAL A 280 -9.19 17.78 5.64
CA VAL A 280 -9.80 18.75 6.55
C VAL A 280 -9.58 20.17 6.03
N SER A 281 -10.51 21.06 6.34
CA SER A 281 -10.48 22.47 5.91
C SER A 281 -10.38 23.46 7.07
N PHE A 282 -9.86 22.97 8.21
CA PHE A 282 -9.73 23.66 9.49
C PHE A 282 -8.55 23.07 10.27
N ASP A 283 -8.00 23.82 11.21
CA ASP A 283 -6.95 23.33 12.11
C ASP A 283 -7.56 22.66 13.35
N ALA A 284 -6.91 21.64 13.91
CA ALA A 284 -7.38 20.95 15.11
C ALA A 284 -7.62 21.92 16.29
N THR A 285 -6.79 22.96 16.41
CA THR A 285 -6.94 24.03 17.40
C THR A 285 -8.24 24.82 17.23
N GLU A 286 -8.61 25.17 15.99
CA GLU A 286 -9.86 25.91 15.71
C GLU A 286 -11.10 25.17 16.18
N PHE A 287 -11.13 23.83 16.03
CA PHE A 287 -12.24 23.00 16.51
C PHE A 287 -12.30 22.97 18.04
N ARG A 288 -11.16 22.78 18.71
CA ARG A 288 -11.09 22.71 20.18
C ARG A 288 -11.44 24.02 20.84
N GLU A 289 -11.04 25.13 20.22
CA GLU A 289 -11.36 26.49 20.69
C GLU A 289 -12.76 26.97 20.25
N GLN A 290 -13.52 26.16 19.51
CA GLN A 290 -14.85 26.51 18.98
C GLN A 290 -14.84 27.76 18.09
N ARG A 291 -13.76 27.94 17.31
CA ARG A 291 -13.54 29.08 16.40
C ARG A 291 -13.72 28.73 14.92
N LEU A 292 -14.40 27.63 14.62
CA LEU A 292 -14.63 27.17 13.26
C LEU A 292 -15.36 28.25 12.43
N GLN A 293 -14.78 28.61 11.29
CA GLN A 293 -15.38 29.61 10.39
C GLN A 293 -16.32 29.00 9.34
N LYS A 294 -16.31 27.67 9.18
CA LYS A 294 -17.06 26.95 8.15
C LYS A 294 -17.84 25.78 8.74
N ASP A 295 -19.09 25.64 8.31
CA ASP A 295 -19.92 24.48 8.69
C ASP A 295 -19.47 23.18 8.04
N VAL A 296 -18.88 23.24 6.84
CA VAL A 296 -18.38 22.07 6.12
C VAL A 296 -16.92 21.86 6.51
N LEU A 297 -16.64 20.79 7.25
CA LEU A 297 -15.29 20.47 7.72
C LEU A 297 -14.51 19.63 6.71
N VAL A 298 -15.20 18.71 6.03
CA VAL A 298 -14.62 17.89 4.95
C VAL A 298 -15.60 17.87 3.77
N HIS A 299 -15.19 18.45 2.66
CA HIS A 299 -16.02 18.49 1.45
C HIS A 299 -16.10 17.11 0.78
N ARG A 300 -17.27 16.72 0.24
CA ARG A 300 -17.50 15.40 -0.41
C ARG A 300 -16.53 15.02 -1.54
N ASN A 301 -15.93 16.01 -2.21
CA ASN A 301 -14.94 15.79 -3.26
C ASN A 301 -13.58 15.38 -2.68
N ASN A 302 -13.31 15.79 -1.44
CA ASN A 302 -12.11 15.49 -0.68
C ASN A 302 -12.39 14.46 0.41
N LEU A 303 -13.40 13.61 0.22
CA LEU A 303 -13.81 12.56 1.15
C LEU A 303 -13.97 11.24 0.40
N VAL A 304 -13.50 10.18 1.05
CA VAL A 304 -13.57 8.81 0.55
C VAL A 304 -14.05 7.88 1.65
N ILE A 305 -15.00 7.01 1.32
CA ILE A 305 -15.42 5.89 2.17
C ILE A 305 -14.54 4.68 1.84
N LEU A 306 -14.01 3.99 2.84
CA LEU A 306 -13.06 2.88 2.70
C LEU A 306 -13.72 1.51 2.55
#